data_AF-A0A143XMH4-F1
#
_entry.id   AF-A0A143XMH4-F1
#
_cell.length_a   1.000
_cell.length_b   1.000
_cell.length_c   1.000
_cell.angle_alpha   90.00
_cell.angle_beta   90.00
_cell.angle_gamma   90.00
#
_symmetry.space_group_name_H-M   'P 1'
#
loop_
_entity.id
_entity.type
_entity.pdbx_description
1 polymer ?
#
loop_
_entity_poly.entity_id
_entity_poly.type
_entity_poly.pdbx_seq_one_letter_code
_entity_poly.pdbx_strand_id
1 'polypeptide(L)'
;MCKSHGVSLVSLAERLGVSRQTIHYYCEQGDRNPVSQLQRIADAIGCSVSDFFEEEAQPTPQPTNTITCPKCGTVLEVKEKDK
;
A
#
# COMPACT_ATOMS: atom_id res chain seq x y z
N MET A 1 -6.38 -0.97 6.56
CA MET A 1 -7.50 -1.04 5.59
C MET A 1 -8.75 -0.34 6.10
N CYS A 2 -9.83 -1.01 6.55
CA CYS A 2 -11.11 -0.31 6.83
C CYS A 2 -11.05 0.74 7.96
N LYS A 3 -10.41 0.41 9.10
CA LYS A 3 -10.24 1.35 10.23
C LYS A 3 -9.36 2.55 9.86
N SER A 4 -8.32 2.33 9.04
CA SER A 4 -7.37 3.36 8.61
C SER A 4 -8.03 4.42 7.72
N HIS A 5 -9.05 4.03 6.93
CA HIS A 5 -9.79 4.94 6.04
C HIS A 5 -11.14 5.42 6.62
N GLY A 6 -11.43 5.14 7.90
CA GLY A 6 -12.67 5.58 8.55
C GLY A 6 -13.95 4.95 8.00
N VAL A 7 -13.86 3.84 7.27
CA VAL A 7 -15.01 3.16 6.66
C VAL A 7 -15.43 1.97 7.53
N SER A 8 -16.72 1.85 7.81
CA SER A 8 -17.28 0.69 8.53
C SER A 8 -17.40 -0.52 7.60
N LEU A 9 -17.20 -1.72 8.14
CA LEU A 9 -17.38 -2.98 7.39
C LEU A 9 -18.78 -3.09 6.77
N VAL A 10 -19.79 -2.53 7.44
CA VAL A 10 -21.18 -2.52 6.99
C VAL A 10 -21.35 -1.61 5.78
N SER A 11 -20.85 -0.38 5.84
CA SER A 11 -20.93 0.56 4.72
C SER A 11 -20.15 0.06 3.50
N LEU A 12 -19.00 -0.58 3.72
CA LEU A 12 -18.23 -1.18 2.65
C LEU A 12 -18.96 -2.36 2.00
N ALA A 13 -19.62 -3.20 2.80
CA ALA A 13 -20.43 -4.31 2.32
C ALA A 13 -21.61 -3.82 1.47
N GLU A 14 -22.29 -2.76 1.89
CA GLU A 14 -23.38 -2.11 1.14
C GLU A 14 -22.89 -1.56 -0.21
N ARG A 15 -21.74 -0.86 -0.22
CA ARG A 15 -21.15 -0.31 -1.47
C ARG A 15 -20.73 -1.39 -2.46
N LEU A 16 -20.25 -2.52 -1.96
CA LEU A 16 -19.79 -3.64 -2.78
C LEU A 16 -20.90 -4.65 -3.12
N GLY A 17 -22.09 -4.52 -2.52
CA GLY A 17 -23.20 -5.45 -2.70
C GLY A 17 -22.91 -6.86 -2.18
N VAL A 18 -22.07 -6.99 -1.15
CA VAL A 18 -21.66 -8.27 -0.55
C VAL A 18 -22.05 -8.33 0.92
N SER A 19 -21.92 -9.51 1.54
CA SER A 19 -22.20 -9.65 2.96
C SER A 19 -21.08 -9.04 3.83
N ARG A 20 -21.43 -8.60 5.04
CA ARG A 20 -20.43 -8.19 6.05
C ARG A 20 -19.40 -9.30 6.33
N GLN A 21 -19.82 -10.58 6.34
CA GLN A 21 -18.90 -11.70 6.56
C GLN A 21 -17.86 -11.81 5.44
N THR A 22 -18.26 -11.55 4.20
CA THR A 22 -17.35 -11.51 3.04
C THR A 22 -16.28 -10.44 3.20
N ILE A 23 -16.65 -9.23 3.64
CA ILE A 23 -15.68 -8.17 3.92
C ILE A 23 -14.76 -8.53 5.09
N HIS A 24 -15.29 -9.15 6.15
CA HIS A 24 -14.48 -9.63 7.27
C HIS A 24 -13.43 -10.63 6.79
N TYR A 25 -13.84 -11.61 5.97
CA TYR A 25 -12.95 -12.58 5.37
C TYR A 25 -11.86 -11.91 4.53
N TYR A 26 -12.19 -10.92 3.70
CA TYR A 26 -11.17 -10.17 2.96
C TYR A 26 -10.19 -9.43 3.88
N CYS A 27 -10.69 -8.85 4.98
CA CYS A 27 -9.83 -8.20 5.97
C CYS A 27 -8.90 -9.19 6.68
N GLU A 28 -9.32 -10.43 6.91
CA GLU A 28 -8.49 -11.51 7.48
C GLU A 28 -7.49 -12.07 6.47
N GLN A 29 -7.85 -12.12 5.19
CA GLN A 29 -6.99 -12.61 4.11
C GLN A 29 -5.86 -11.62 3.77
N GLY A 30 -6.07 -10.32 3.99
CA GLY A 30 -5.06 -9.28 3.76
C GLY A 30 -4.48 -9.32 2.35
N ASP A 31 -3.17 -9.51 2.26
CA ASP A 31 -2.34 -9.63 1.05
C ASP A 31 -2.64 -10.88 0.20
N ARG A 32 -3.32 -11.88 0.75
CA ARG A 32 -3.70 -13.10 0.01
C ARG A 32 -4.90 -12.90 -0.91
N ASN A 33 -5.58 -11.76 -0.81
CA ASN A 33 -6.64 -11.44 -1.75
C ASN A 33 -6.05 -11.15 -3.14
N PRO A 34 -6.71 -11.62 -4.21
CA PRO A 34 -6.30 -11.24 -5.56
C PRO A 34 -6.37 -9.71 -5.72
N VAL A 35 -5.39 -9.14 -6.42
CA VAL A 35 -5.27 -7.69 -6.66
C VAL A 35 -6.56 -7.08 -7.21
N SER A 36 -7.27 -7.82 -8.07
CA SER A 36 -8.56 -7.40 -8.63
C SER A 36 -9.65 -7.17 -7.56
N GLN A 37 -9.62 -7.92 -6.45
CA GLN A 37 -10.55 -7.71 -5.33
C GLN A 37 -10.12 -6.54 -4.46
N LEU A 38 -8.81 -6.40 -4.20
CA LEU A 38 -8.26 -5.24 -3.49
C LEU A 38 -8.59 -3.94 -4.23
N GLN A 39 -8.47 -3.92 -5.57
CA GLN A 39 -8.83 -2.77 -6.41
C GLN A 39 -10.30 -2.39 -6.26
N ARG A 40 -11.22 -3.37 -6.33
CA ARG A 40 -12.66 -3.12 -6.16
C ARG A 40 -12.96 -2.52 -4.79
N ILE A 41 -12.29 -2.99 -3.74
CA ILE A 41 -12.44 -2.47 -2.39
C ILE A 41 -11.88 -1.04 -2.32
N ALA A 42 -10.72 -0.79 -2.93
CA ALA A 42 -10.10 0.54 -3.01
C ALA A 42 -11.03 1.54 -3.71
N ASP A 43 -11.60 1.18 -4.85
CA ASP A 43 -12.55 2.00 -5.62
C ASP A 43 -13.81 2.32 -4.79
N ALA A 44 -14.33 1.34 -4.03
CA ALA A 44 -15.50 1.53 -3.19
C ALA A 44 -15.23 2.42 -1.96
N ILE A 45 -14.00 2.43 -1.46
CA ILE A 45 -13.55 3.29 -0.35
C ILE A 45 -13.12 4.67 -0.86
N GLY A 46 -12.66 4.77 -2.10
CA GLY A 46 -12.06 5.97 -2.69
C GLY A 46 -10.58 6.13 -2.35
N CYS A 47 -9.85 5.04 -2.18
CA CYS A 47 -8.41 5.05 -1.90
C CYS A 47 -7.61 4.34 -3.00
N SER A 48 -6.28 4.39 -2.94
CA SER A 48 -5.42 3.67 -3.89
C SER A 48 -5.31 2.21 -3.47
N VAL A 49 -5.26 1.28 -4.43
CA VAL A 49 -4.98 -0.14 -4.14
C VAL A 49 -3.59 -0.31 -3.51
N SER A 50 -2.67 0.62 -3.76
CA SER A 50 -1.35 0.67 -3.13
C SER A 50 -1.42 0.81 -1.61
N ASP A 51 -2.50 1.40 -1.07
CA ASP A 51 -2.68 1.60 0.38
C ASP A 51 -2.94 0.28 1.14
N PHE A 52 -3.21 -0.81 0.40
CA PHE A 52 -3.47 -2.15 0.95
C PHE A 52 -2.21 -3.01 1.02
N PHE A 53 -1.18 -2.65 0.25
CA PHE A 53 0.10 -3.32 0.28
C PHE A 53 0.99 -2.55 1.26
N GLU A 54 1.17 -3.08 2.46
CA GLU A 54 2.21 -2.64 3.39
C GLU A 54 3.58 -3.13 2.90
N GLU A 55 3.96 -2.79 1.67
CA GLU A 55 5.33 -2.92 1.20
C GLU A 55 5.84 -1.52 0.89
N GLU A 56 6.49 -0.92 1.89
CA GLU A 56 7.38 0.23 1.77
C GLU A 56 6.84 1.47 1.02
N ALA A 57 5.58 1.86 1.27
CA ALA A 57 5.20 3.28 1.15
C ALA A 57 5.56 4.07 2.42
N GLN A 58 6.66 3.70 3.10
CA GLN A 58 7.53 4.78 3.55
C GLN A 58 7.97 5.44 2.23
N PRO A 59 7.84 6.76 2.02
CA PRO A 59 8.98 7.41 1.40
C PRO A 59 10.13 7.00 2.31
N THR A 60 10.91 5.96 1.97
CA THR A 60 12.32 6.04 2.34
C THR A 60 12.68 7.41 1.79
N PRO A 61 12.94 8.42 2.66
CA PRO A 61 13.30 9.72 2.14
C PRO A 61 14.46 9.39 1.24
N GLN A 62 14.28 9.50 -0.09
CA GLN A 62 15.34 9.14 -1.01
C GLN A 62 16.54 9.90 -0.48
N PRO A 63 17.58 9.22 0.03
CA PRO A 63 18.67 9.93 0.65
C PRO A 63 19.19 10.84 -0.46
N THR A 64 19.03 12.15 -0.29
CA THR A 64 19.40 13.18 -1.28
C THR A 64 20.88 13.09 -1.65
N ASN A 65 21.64 12.30 -0.89
CA ASN A 65 23.05 11.98 -1.07
C ASN A 65 23.27 10.61 -1.71
N THR A 66 22.33 10.07 -2.49
CA THR A 66 22.55 8.84 -3.26
C THR A 66 22.63 9.08 -4.76
N ILE A 67 23.55 8.37 -5.41
CA ILE A 67 23.71 8.35 -6.87
C ILE A 67 23.65 6.91 -7.38
N THR A 68 23.05 6.70 -8.54
CA THR A 68 23.05 5.41 -9.22
C THR A 68 24.24 5.32 -10.17
N CYS A 69 25.05 4.27 -10.05
CA CYS A 69 26.19 4.05 -10.92
C CYS A 69 25.72 3.78 -12.37
N PRO A 70 26.11 4.60 -13.37
CA PRO A 70 25.67 4.42 -14.76
C PRO A 70 26.25 3.16 -15.43
N LYS A 71 27.24 2.50 -14.82
CA LYS A 71 27.87 1.29 -15.35
C LYS A 71 27.17 0.00 -14.91
N CYS A 72 26.71 -0.07 -13.65
CA CYS A 72 26.21 -1.31 -13.05
C CYS A 72 24.90 -1.17 -12.28
N GLY A 73 24.33 0.03 -12.17
CA GLY A 73 23.04 0.27 -11.50
C GLY A 73 23.11 0.28 -9.97
N THR A 74 24.29 0.12 -9.37
CA THR A 74 24.45 0.14 -7.90
C THR A 74 24.17 1.54 -7.33
N VAL A 75 23.40 1.60 -6.24
CA VAL A 75 23.14 2.83 -5.49
C VAL A 75 24.32 3.10 -4.53
N LEU A 76 24.89 4.30 -4.59
CA LEU A 76 26.05 4.73 -3.81
C LEU A 76 25.67 5.90 -2.91
N GLU A 77 26.08 5.87 -1.63
CA GLU A 77 25.89 6.97 -0.66
C GLU A 77 27.13 7.90 -0.63
N VAL A 78 26.91 9.20 -0.77
CA VAL A 78 27.96 10.24 -0.75
C VAL A 78 28.10 10.81 0.66
N LYS A 79 29.33 10.81 1.19
CA LYS A 79 29.70 11.46 2.46
C LYS A 79 30.79 12.50 2.22
N GLU A 80 30.70 13.64 2.90
CA GLU A 80 31.82 14.58 2.96
C GLU A 80 33.01 13.91 3.65
N LYS A 81 34.21 14.15 3.12
CA LYS A 81 35.44 13.67 3.74
C LYS A 81 35.86 14.68 4.79
N ASP A 82 35.96 14.27 6.06
CA ASP A 82 36.54 15.09 7.12
C ASP A 82 37.93 15.60 6.69
N LYS A 83 38.16 16.90 6.93
CA LYS A 83 39.34 17.65 6.48
C LYS A 83 40.60 17.33 7.26
#